data_AF-A0A140E543-F1
#
_entry.id   AF-A0A140E543-F1
#
_cell.length_a   1.000
_cell.length_b   1.000
_cell.length_c   1.000
_cell.angle_alpha   90.00
_cell.angle_beta   90.00
_cell.angle_gamma   90.00
#
_symmetry.space_group_name_H-M   'P 1'
#
loop_
_entity.id
_entity.type
_entity.pdbx_description
1 polymer ?
#
loop_
_entity_poly.entity_id
_entity_poly.type
_entity_poly.pdbx_seq_one_letter_code
_entity_poly.pdbx_strand_id
1 'polypeptide(L)'
;MSVIYLQEPHPAGWSFLRFLEDMTMKTINQPSVGATPAEISAVRYLNQYRCPYCQTEWEDSWDCGCNDRCPDCNKEIEPYESALIESESSETELPVDEPTSANVTVAMVNRLFVVSYEIDYVHRVSVGVTADSPKAAQQIAEQAFNDGTIWDDTAAMPLLSDEYHEVEDESLVWESVTVEQLPEPDYSVRQLKKEQAAMRVCRGLVEAYQQGEANGGSIDWEDLDQLIPLAFQALGKPVLEIQS
;
A
#
# COMPACT_ATOMS: atom_id res chain seq x y z
N MET A 1 -39.18 -7.77 5.86
CA MET A 1 -38.06 -7.29 6.69
C MET A 1 -36.84 -7.26 5.78
N SER A 2 -36.54 -6.10 5.21
CA SER A 2 -35.40 -5.93 4.32
C SER A 2 -34.14 -5.75 5.17
N VAL A 3 -33.17 -6.63 4.98
CA VAL A 3 -31.83 -6.50 5.54
C VAL A 3 -31.12 -5.44 4.71
N ILE A 4 -30.88 -4.29 5.33
CA ILE A 4 -30.05 -3.22 4.77
C ILE A 4 -28.60 -3.66 5.03
N TYR A 5 -27.91 -4.13 3.99
CA TYR A 5 -26.46 -4.29 4.08
C TYR A 5 -25.84 -2.88 4.05
N LEU A 6 -25.32 -2.45 5.19
CA LEU A 6 -24.40 -1.33 5.27
C LEU A 6 -23.10 -1.79 4.60
N GLN A 7 -22.88 -1.32 3.38
CA GLN A 7 -21.62 -1.48 2.69
C GLN A 7 -20.64 -0.49 3.31
N GLU A 8 -19.77 -0.96 4.20
CA GLU A 8 -18.70 -0.15 4.79
C GLU A 8 -17.71 0.27 3.68
N PRO A 9 -17.25 1.53 3.66
CA PRO A 9 -16.20 1.96 2.73
C PRO A 9 -14.90 1.20 3.03
N HIS A 10 -14.19 0.81 1.97
CA HIS A 10 -12.86 0.21 2.07
C HIS A 10 -11.94 1.17 2.85
N PRO A 11 -10.99 0.69 3.67
CA PRO A 11 -10.12 1.54 4.50
C PRO A 11 -9.29 2.59 3.73
N ALA A 12 -9.28 2.52 2.40
CA ALA A 12 -8.63 3.47 1.50
C ALA A 12 -9.59 4.50 0.85
N GLY A 13 -10.87 4.57 1.25
CA GLY A 13 -11.84 5.50 0.65
C GLY A 13 -12.36 5.11 -0.74
N TRP A 14 -12.10 3.88 -1.19
CA TRP A 14 -12.49 3.43 -2.53
C TRP A 14 -13.97 3.04 -2.54
N SER A 15 -14.79 3.82 -3.26
CA SER A 15 -16.17 3.46 -3.60
C SER A 15 -16.18 2.90 -5.02
N PHE A 16 -16.14 1.56 -5.13
CA PHE A 16 -16.30 0.88 -6.42
C PHE A 16 -17.77 1.02 -6.87
N LEU A 17 -18.07 2.01 -7.71
CA LEU A 17 -19.32 2.01 -8.46
C LEU A 17 -19.20 1.04 -9.64
N ARG A 18 -20.23 0.19 -9.74
CA ARG A 18 -20.37 -0.93 -10.67
C ARG A 18 -20.30 -0.47 -12.14
N PHE A 19 -19.35 -1.02 -12.90
CA PHE A 19 -19.52 -1.35 -14.31
C PHE A 19 -18.71 -2.61 -14.64
N LEU A 20 -19.17 -3.75 -14.11
CA LEU A 20 -18.69 -5.10 -14.47
C LEU A 20 -19.78 -5.86 -15.26
N GLU A 21 -20.45 -5.17 -16.17
CA GLU A 21 -21.32 -5.80 -17.16
C GLU A 21 -20.90 -5.28 -18.55
N ASP A 22 -20.38 -6.20 -19.38
CA ASP A 22 -20.10 -6.07 -20.81
C ASP A 22 -18.75 -5.54 -21.34
N MET A 23 -17.60 -5.87 -20.72
CA MET A 23 -16.33 -5.95 -21.47
C MET A 23 -16.04 -7.39 -21.91
N THR A 24 -16.58 -7.74 -23.07
CA THR A 24 -16.13 -8.91 -23.83
C THR A 24 -14.66 -8.71 -24.20
N MET A 25 -13.78 -9.62 -23.76
CA MET A 25 -12.38 -9.70 -24.23
C MET A 25 -12.35 -9.75 -25.76
N LYS A 26 -12.10 -8.61 -26.40
CA LYS A 26 -11.66 -8.57 -27.79
C LYS A 26 -10.15 -8.53 -27.78
N THR A 27 -9.54 -9.69 -27.94
CA THR A 27 -8.13 -9.83 -28.27
C THR A 27 -7.93 -9.20 -29.65
N ILE A 28 -7.56 -7.92 -29.70
CA ILE A 28 -7.15 -7.27 -30.94
C ILE A 28 -5.68 -7.59 -31.14
N ASN A 29 -5.40 -8.59 -31.97
CA ASN A 29 -4.09 -8.75 -32.60
C ASN A 29 -3.88 -7.56 -33.54
N GLN A 30 -3.01 -6.62 -33.17
CA GLN A 30 -2.44 -5.63 -34.09
C GLN A 30 -0.94 -5.88 -34.28
N PRO A 31 -0.41 -5.59 -35.48
CA PRO A 31 0.92 -6.02 -35.91
C PRO A 31 2.02 -5.20 -35.24
N SER A 32 3.03 -5.93 -34.77
CA SER A 32 4.26 -5.45 -34.17
C SER A 32 4.93 -4.35 -35.01
N VAL A 33 4.97 -3.13 -34.49
CA VAL A 33 6.04 -2.17 -34.80
C VAL A 33 7.01 -2.23 -33.64
N GLY A 34 8.24 -2.63 -33.94
CA GLY A 34 9.26 -2.91 -32.95
C GLY A 34 9.58 -1.69 -32.09
N ALA A 35 9.26 -1.81 -30.81
CA ALA A 35 10.06 -1.26 -29.74
C ALA A 35 10.48 -2.47 -28.89
N THR A 36 11.78 -2.72 -28.82
CA THR A 36 12.36 -3.59 -27.80
C THR A 36 11.83 -3.13 -26.44
N PRO A 37 11.27 -4.02 -25.60
CA PRO A 37 10.95 -3.66 -24.22
C PRO A 37 12.27 -3.25 -23.58
N ALA A 38 12.42 -1.95 -23.30
CA ALA A 38 13.48 -1.51 -22.43
C ALA A 38 13.28 -2.25 -21.11
N GLU A 39 14.29 -2.96 -20.65
CA GLU A 39 14.36 -3.51 -19.30
C GLU A 39 14.16 -2.34 -18.34
N ILE A 40 12.94 -2.19 -17.82
CA ILE A 40 12.69 -1.31 -16.67
C ILE A 40 13.30 -2.07 -15.49
N SER A 41 14.61 -1.93 -15.30
CA SER A 41 15.24 -2.17 -14.02
C SER A 41 14.57 -1.19 -13.06
N ALA A 42 13.57 -1.65 -12.33
CA ALA A 42 12.89 -0.88 -11.31
C ALA A 42 13.91 -0.59 -10.21
N VAL A 43 14.52 0.59 -10.30
CA VAL A 43 15.50 1.07 -9.33
C VAL A 43 14.82 1.11 -7.97
N ARG A 44 15.33 0.35 -7.00
CA ARG A 44 14.88 0.41 -5.60
C ARG A 44 15.95 1.06 -4.73
N TYR A 45 15.51 1.77 -3.71
CA TYR A 45 16.33 2.41 -2.68
C TYR A 45 16.08 1.73 -1.34
N LEU A 46 17.14 1.41 -0.59
CA LEU A 46 17.09 1.11 0.83
C LEU A 46 17.26 2.43 1.59
N ASN A 47 16.16 2.94 2.11
CA ASN A 47 16.10 4.15 2.91
C ASN A 47 16.37 3.83 4.38
N GLN A 48 17.24 4.60 5.02
CA GLN A 48 17.56 4.48 6.44
C GLN A 48 17.00 5.68 7.20
N TYR A 49 16.25 5.42 8.27
CA TYR A 49 15.54 6.43 9.05
C TYR A 49 15.97 6.42 10.50
N ARG A 50 15.94 7.59 11.13
CA ARG A 50 16.24 7.78 12.55
C ARG A 50 15.33 8.83 13.14
N CYS A 51 14.41 8.41 14.01
CA CYS A 51 13.48 9.34 14.65
C CYS A 51 14.23 10.23 15.67
N PRO A 52 14.25 11.57 15.51
CA PRO A 52 14.91 12.46 16.46
C PRO A 52 14.17 12.55 17.80
N TYR A 53 12.90 12.13 17.85
CA TYR A 53 12.05 12.25 19.04
C TYR A 53 12.18 11.06 19.99
N CYS A 54 12.13 9.83 19.47
CA CYS A 54 12.20 8.60 20.27
C CYS A 54 13.45 7.74 20.00
N GLN A 55 14.33 8.19 19.10
CA GLN A 55 15.61 7.55 18.77
C GLN A 55 15.50 6.19 18.08
N THR A 56 14.29 5.78 17.69
CA THR A 56 14.04 4.56 16.91
C THR A 56 14.68 4.67 15.54
N GLU A 57 15.42 3.64 15.16
CA GLU A 57 16.03 3.48 13.85
C GLU A 57 15.32 2.34 13.11
N TRP A 58 15.09 2.54 11.83
CA TRP A 58 14.54 1.51 10.95
C TRP A 58 15.01 1.76 9.52
N GLU A 59 14.91 0.74 8.69
CA GLU A 59 15.22 0.79 7.28
C GLU A 59 14.02 0.31 6.48
N ASP A 60 13.87 0.83 5.28
CA ASP A 60 12.82 0.37 4.40
C ASP A 60 13.15 0.52 2.92
N SER A 61 12.62 -0.39 2.10
CA SER A 61 12.85 -0.39 0.66
C SER A 61 11.71 0.29 -0.09
N TRP A 62 12.05 1.27 -0.91
CA TRP A 62 11.12 2.07 -1.70
C TRP A 62 11.64 2.25 -3.13
N ASP A 63 10.78 2.67 -4.06
CA ASP A 63 11.18 3.14 -5.40
C ASP A 63 11.74 4.58 -5.39
N CYS A 64 11.64 5.28 -4.25
CA CYS A 64 12.10 6.65 -4.01
C CYS A 64 12.69 6.86 -2.60
N GLY A 65 13.44 7.95 -2.40
CA GLY A 65 13.86 8.44 -1.08
C GLY A 65 12.72 9.11 -0.32
N CYS A 66 11.63 8.38 -0.07
CA CYS A 66 10.39 8.92 0.48
C CYS A 66 10.41 9.00 2.03
N ASN A 67 9.70 9.97 2.60
CA ASN A 67 9.51 10.10 4.06
C ASN A 67 8.72 8.91 4.61
N ASP A 68 8.96 8.53 5.87
CA ASP A 68 8.23 7.44 6.54
C ASP A 68 7.79 7.84 7.96
N ARG A 69 6.76 7.18 8.49
CA ARG A 69 6.28 7.40 9.86
C ARG A 69 7.00 6.47 10.82
N CYS A 70 7.62 7.07 11.84
CA CYS A 70 8.30 6.33 12.90
C CYS A 70 7.39 5.26 13.52
N PRO A 71 7.82 3.99 13.57
CA PRO A 71 6.96 2.89 14.04
C PRO A 71 6.59 3.01 15.53
N ASP A 72 7.35 3.77 16.32
CA ASP A 72 7.10 3.93 17.76
C ASP A 72 6.24 5.16 18.10
N CYS A 73 6.51 6.30 17.47
CA CYS A 73 5.84 7.57 17.83
C CYS A 73 5.01 8.20 16.69
N ASN A 74 4.92 7.52 15.54
CA ASN A 74 4.12 7.88 14.36
C ASN A 74 4.41 9.27 13.75
N LYS A 75 5.55 9.87 14.08
CA LYS A 75 6.02 11.13 13.48
C LYS A 75 6.64 10.86 12.12
N GLU A 76 6.39 11.75 11.17
CA GLU A 76 7.00 11.71 9.84
C GLU A 76 8.49 12.07 9.93
N ILE A 77 9.33 11.21 9.37
CA ILE A 77 10.78 11.28 9.39
C ILE A 77 11.29 11.10 7.96
N GLU A 78 12.14 12.01 7.50
CA GLU A 78 12.86 11.87 6.23
C GLU A 78 14.00 10.85 6.37
N PRO A 79 14.33 10.09 5.32
CA PRO A 79 15.49 9.20 5.37
C PRO A 79 16.78 10.03 5.45
N TYR A 80 17.71 9.61 6.31
CA TYR A 80 19.03 10.25 6.38
C TYR A 80 20.02 9.67 5.37
N GLU A 81 19.74 8.48 4.84
CA GLU A 81 20.53 7.81 3.81
C GLU A 81 19.62 6.98 2.89
N SER A 82 19.86 6.99 1.58
CA SER A 82 19.14 6.21 0.58
C SER A 82 20.14 5.52 -0.36
N ALA A 83 20.32 4.21 -0.20
CA ALA A 83 21.24 3.42 -1.00
C ALA A 83 20.52 2.69 -2.14
N LEU A 84 21.11 2.66 -3.34
CA LEU A 84 20.56 1.88 -4.47
C LEU A 84 20.69 0.38 -4.20
N ILE A 85 19.60 -0.35 -4.44
CA ILE A 85 19.57 -1.81 -4.43
C ILE A 85 19.79 -2.27 -5.87
N GLU A 86 21.01 -2.68 -6.20
CA GLU A 86 21.33 -3.24 -7.51
C GLU A 86 20.60 -4.57 -7.69
N SER A 87 19.75 -4.67 -8.70
CA SER A 87 19.24 -5.96 -9.17
C SER A 87 20.38 -6.66 -9.92
N GLU A 88 20.92 -7.76 -9.39
CA GLU A 88 21.89 -8.58 -10.11
C GLU A 88 21.26 -9.09 -11.41
N SER A 89 21.53 -8.42 -12.53
CA SER A 89 21.21 -8.89 -13.86
C SER A 89 22.16 -10.04 -14.18
N SER A 90 21.69 -11.28 -14.02
CA SER A 90 22.46 -12.46 -14.40
C SER A 90 22.66 -12.49 -15.92
N GLU A 91 23.78 -11.94 -16.40
CA GLU A 91 24.29 -12.20 -17.74
C GLU A 91 24.60 -13.69 -17.87
N THR A 92 23.73 -14.43 -18.55
CA THR A 92 24.05 -15.81 -18.96
C THR A 92 24.20 -15.83 -20.48
N GLU A 93 25.44 -15.81 -20.95
CA GLU A 93 25.80 -16.10 -22.33
C GLU A 93 25.24 -17.47 -22.75
N LEU A 94 24.49 -17.50 -23.85
CA LEU A 94 24.02 -18.75 -24.46
C LEU A 94 25.09 -19.30 -25.42
N PRO A 95 25.58 -20.54 -25.26
CA PRO A 95 26.26 -21.22 -26.33
C PRO A 95 25.24 -21.83 -27.30
N VAL A 96 25.49 -21.58 -28.58
CA VAL A 96 24.87 -22.22 -29.74
C VAL A 96 25.06 -23.74 -29.65
N ASP A 97 23.98 -24.52 -29.78
CA ASP A 97 23.93 -25.71 -30.64
C ASP A 97 22.49 -26.26 -30.79
N GLU A 98 22.13 -26.58 -32.03
CA GLU A 98 20.82 -27.07 -32.50
C GLU A 98 20.85 -28.62 -32.67
N PRO A 99 19.74 -29.29 -33.06
CA PRO A 99 18.77 -29.93 -32.18
C PRO A 99 18.86 -31.47 -32.21
N THR A 100 18.32 -32.15 -31.19
CA THR A 100 17.90 -33.55 -31.40
C THR A 100 16.56 -33.83 -30.74
N SER A 101 15.64 -34.23 -31.61
CA SER A 101 14.27 -34.67 -31.36
C SER A 101 14.21 -35.78 -30.31
N ALA A 102 13.47 -35.52 -29.23
CA ALA A 102 12.90 -36.55 -28.38
C ALA A 102 11.61 -36.00 -27.74
N ASN A 103 10.55 -36.81 -27.79
CA ASN A 103 9.20 -36.51 -27.29
C ASN A 103 9.21 -35.81 -25.92
N VAL A 104 8.90 -34.52 -25.91
CA VAL A 104 8.69 -33.77 -24.68
C VAL A 104 7.24 -33.99 -24.23
N THR A 105 7.09 -34.76 -23.16
CA THR A 105 5.93 -34.63 -22.29
C THR A 105 5.94 -33.19 -21.78
N VAL A 106 4.99 -32.38 -22.22
CA VAL A 106 4.85 -30.99 -21.77
C VAL A 106 4.41 -31.04 -20.31
N ALA A 107 5.38 -31.08 -19.40
CA ALA A 107 5.15 -30.71 -18.02
C ALA A 107 4.65 -29.26 -18.07
N MET A 108 3.42 -29.02 -17.60
CA MET A 108 2.92 -27.67 -17.39
C MET A 108 3.78 -27.01 -16.31
N VAL A 109 4.83 -26.30 -16.74
CA VAL A 109 5.62 -25.47 -15.86
C VAL A 109 4.79 -24.23 -15.58
N ASN A 110 4.19 -24.15 -14.40
CA ASN A 110 3.53 -22.92 -13.95
C ASN A 110 4.60 -21.83 -13.84
N ARG A 111 4.45 -20.78 -14.62
CA ARG A 111 5.30 -19.58 -14.56
C ARG A 111 4.66 -18.58 -13.60
N LEU A 112 5.48 -17.86 -12.85
CA LEU A 112 5.02 -16.75 -12.02
C LEU A 112 5.03 -15.47 -12.84
N PHE A 113 4.07 -14.60 -12.57
CA PHE A 113 3.94 -13.30 -13.21
C PHE A 113 3.63 -12.24 -12.16
N VAL A 114 4.25 -11.07 -12.31
CA VAL A 114 3.76 -9.83 -11.70
C VAL A 114 2.89 -9.15 -12.75
N VAL A 115 1.69 -8.74 -12.36
CA VAL A 115 0.72 -8.06 -13.24
C VAL A 115 0.35 -6.75 -12.58
N SER A 116 0.55 -5.65 -13.30
CA SER A 116 0.24 -4.30 -12.84
C SER A 116 -0.72 -3.63 -13.81
N TYR A 117 -1.40 -2.60 -13.32
CA TYR A 117 -2.07 -1.64 -14.17
C TYR A 117 -1.80 -0.22 -13.68
N GLU A 118 -1.82 0.73 -14.61
CA GLU A 118 -1.72 2.16 -14.33
C GLU A 118 -2.97 2.86 -14.85
N ILE A 119 -3.46 3.87 -14.12
CA ILE A 119 -4.62 4.66 -14.48
C ILE A 119 -4.42 6.11 -14.01
N ASP A 120 -4.77 7.07 -14.87
CA ASP A 120 -4.68 8.49 -14.54
C ASP A 120 -5.82 8.90 -13.60
N TYR A 121 -5.49 9.62 -12.53
CA TYR A 121 -6.46 10.18 -11.60
C TYR A 121 -6.16 11.64 -11.25
N VAL A 122 -7.21 12.37 -10.88
CA VAL A 122 -7.17 13.68 -10.24
C VAL A 122 -7.33 13.51 -8.74
N HIS A 123 -6.33 13.91 -7.99
CA HIS A 123 -6.41 14.05 -6.54
C HIS A 123 -7.01 15.41 -6.18
N ARG A 124 -8.16 15.41 -5.52
CA ARG A 124 -8.88 16.61 -5.10
C ARG A 124 -9.05 16.66 -3.60
N VAL A 125 -8.36 17.64 -3.00
CA VAL A 125 -8.38 17.88 -1.56
C VAL A 125 -9.06 19.19 -1.26
N SER A 126 -9.94 19.19 -0.27
CA SER A 126 -10.56 20.41 0.24
C SER A 126 -10.27 20.56 1.72
N VAL A 127 -9.81 21.76 2.12
CA VAL A 127 -9.58 22.11 3.53
C VAL A 127 -10.39 23.35 3.91
N GLY A 128 -10.76 23.45 5.19
CA GLY A 128 -11.37 24.66 5.72
C GLY A 128 -10.30 25.71 6.01
N VAL A 129 -10.47 26.94 5.53
CA VAL A 129 -9.56 28.05 5.84
C VAL A 129 -10.34 29.28 6.24
N THR A 130 -9.99 29.87 7.39
CA THR A 130 -10.50 31.17 7.82
C THR A 130 -9.51 32.25 7.41
N ALA A 131 -9.94 33.19 6.56
CA ALA A 131 -9.11 34.30 6.10
C ALA A 131 -9.96 35.49 5.65
N ASP A 132 -9.35 36.67 5.61
CA ASP A 132 -10.02 37.93 5.25
C ASP A 132 -10.32 38.05 3.74
N SER A 133 -9.74 37.17 2.90
CA SER A 133 -9.99 37.14 1.45
C SER A 133 -9.71 35.76 0.84
N PRO A 134 -10.28 35.44 -0.34
CA PRO A 134 -9.98 34.20 -1.06
C PRO A 134 -8.49 34.02 -1.37
N LYS A 135 -7.78 35.11 -1.70
CA LYS A 135 -6.34 35.06 -1.99
C LYS A 135 -5.52 34.71 -0.75
N ALA A 136 -5.87 35.29 0.41
CA ALA A 136 -5.24 34.95 1.67
C ALA A 136 -5.54 33.49 2.07
N ALA A 137 -6.77 33.02 1.85
CA ALA A 137 -7.13 31.62 2.09
C ALA A 137 -6.28 30.66 1.24
N GLN A 138 -6.12 30.97 -0.05
CA GLN A 138 -5.29 30.18 -0.95
C GLN A 138 -3.82 30.15 -0.51
N GLN A 139 -3.25 31.30 -0.12
CA GLN A 139 -1.86 31.37 0.34
C GLN A 139 -1.63 30.56 1.62
N ILE A 140 -2.61 30.56 2.54
CA ILE A 140 -2.54 29.75 3.76
C ILE A 140 -2.56 28.26 3.43
N ALA A 141 -3.46 27.81 2.53
CA ALA A 141 -3.52 26.42 2.13
C ALA A 141 -2.28 25.97 1.35
N GLU A 142 -1.78 26.81 0.43
CA GLU A 142 -0.57 26.53 -0.35
C GLU A 142 0.68 26.41 0.55
N GLN A 143 0.80 27.29 1.55
CA GLN A 143 1.88 27.18 2.53
C GLN A 143 1.77 25.88 3.34
N ALA A 144 0.58 25.53 3.82
CA ALA A 144 0.37 24.27 4.54
C ALA A 144 0.66 23.03 3.69
N PHE A 145 0.38 23.08 2.37
CA PHE A 145 0.75 22.01 1.44
C PHE A 145 2.27 21.87 1.33
N ASN A 146 2.97 22.98 1.11
CA ASN A 146 4.43 23.00 1.00
C ASN A 146 5.13 22.58 2.30
N ASP A 147 4.53 22.87 3.46
CA ASP A 147 5.02 22.49 4.77
C ASP A 147 4.63 21.06 5.17
N GLY A 148 3.83 20.36 4.35
CA GLY A 148 3.35 19.01 4.62
C GLY A 148 2.25 18.91 5.69
N THR A 149 1.77 20.04 6.23
CA THR A 149 0.80 20.07 7.35
C THR A 149 -0.65 20.17 6.91
N ILE A 150 -0.93 20.27 5.61
CA ILE A 150 -2.31 20.40 5.08
C ILE A 150 -3.21 19.19 5.42
N TRP A 151 -2.59 18.05 5.74
CA TRP A 151 -3.25 16.77 6.03
C TRP A 151 -3.51 16.53 7.52
N ASP A 152 -3.10 17.44 8.40
CA ASP A 152 -3.11 17.24 9.86
C ASP A 152 -4.52 17.25 10.50
N ASP A 153 -5.57 17.55 9.72
CA ASP A 153 -6.97 17.66 10.16
C ASP A 153 -7.13 18.44 11.48
N THR A 154 -6.62 19.67 11.49
CA THR A 154 -6.63 20.51 12.69
C THR A 154 -7.93 21.30 12.81
N ALA A 155 -8.32 21.70 14.02
CA ALA A 155 -9.50 22.56 14.20
C ALA A 155 -9.41 23.91 13.46
N ALA A 156 -8.19 24.41 13.19
CA ALA A 156 -7.97 25.65 12.46
C ALA A 156 -7.99 25.47 10.93
N MET A 157 -7.63 24.26 10.47
CA MET A 157 -7.65 23.87 9.07
C MET A 157 -8.16 22.42 8.96
N PRO A 158 -9.48 22.21 9.07
CA PRO A 158 -10.06 20.87 9.03
C PRO A 158 -9.96 20.31 7.61
N LEU A 159 -9.67 19.02 7.49
CA LEU A 159 -9.73 18.30 6.22
C LEU A 159 -11.20 18.05 5.88
N LEU A 160 -11.69 18.63 4.79
CA LEU A 160 -13.10 18.56 4.40
C LEU A 160 -13.36 17.42 3.40
N SER A 161 -12.42 17.19 2.49
CA SER A 161 -12.50 16.09 1.53
C SER A 161 -11.11 15.68 1.07
N ASP A 162 -10.93 14.38 0.82
CA ASP A 162 -9.78 13.78 0.16
C ASP A 162 -10.32 12.80 -0.87
N GLU A 163 -10.41 13.24 -2.13
CA GLU A 163 -11.10 12.52 -3.19
C GLU A 163 -10.17 12.21 -4.36
N TYR A 164 -10.36 11.05 -4.95
CA TYR A 164 -9.68 10.62 -6.17
C TYR A 164 -10.73 10.43 -7.26
N HIS A 165 -10.52 11.09 -8.40
CA HIS A 165 -11.40 10.99 -9.57
C HIS A 165 -10.59 10.44 -10.73
N GLU A 166 -11.01 9.32 -11.31
CA GLU A 166 -10.42 8.83 -12.56
C GLU A 166 -10.60 9.89 -13.65
N VAL A 167 -9.57 10.09 -14.46
CA VAL A 167 -9.68 10.97 -15.62
C VAL A 167 -10.63 10.30 -16.62
N GLU A 168 -11.67 11.03 -17.06
CA GLU A 168 -12.57 10.55 -18.11
C GLU A 168 -11.79 10.38 -19.42
N ASP A 169 -11.34 9.16 -19.72
CA ASP A 169 -10.89 8.59 -21.00
C ASP A 169 -10.19 7.23 -20.73
N GLU A 170 -9.91 6.41 -21.75
CA GLU A 170 -9.24 5.10 -21.60
C GLU A 170 -7.74 5.25 -21.22
N SER A 171 -7.43 5.66 -19.98
CA SER A 171 -6.06 5.78 -19.45
C SER A 171 -5.51 4.49 -18.82
N LEU A 172 -6.34 3.44 -18.73
CA LEU A 172 -5.97 2.16 -18.12
C LEU A 172 -4.98 1.38 -19.00
N VAL A 173 -3.75 1.22 -18.50
CA VAL A 173 -2.70 0.43 -19.15
C VAL A 173 -2.38 -0.80 -18.31
N TRP A 174 -2.29 -1.97 -18.93
CA TRP A 174 -1.91 -3.22 -18.28
C TRP A 174 -0.49 -3.63 -18.65
N GLU A 175 0.24 -4.18 -17.68
CA GLU A 175 1.53 -4.80 -17.90
C GLU A 175 1.64 -6.15 -17.18
N SER A 176 2.47 -7.03 -17.73
CA SER A 176 2.76 -8.31 -17.10
C SER A 176 4.22 -8.71 -17.34
N VAL A 177 4.92 -9.05 -16.26
CA VAL A 177 6.33 -9.47 -16.29
C VAL A 177 6.44 -10.88 -15.72
N THR A 178 7.14 -11.78 -16.44
CA THR A 178 7.43 -13.12 -15.93
C THR A 178 8.53 -13.02 -14.89
N VAL A 179 8.37 -13.71 -13.75
CA VAL A 179 9.34 -13.70 -12.65
C VAL A 179 9.67 -15.13 -12.21
N GLU A 180 10.86 -15.31 -11.65
CA GLU A 180 11.26 -16.60 -11.05
C GLU A 180 10.69 -16.76 -9.63
N GLN A 181 10.54 -15.64 -8.91
CA GLN A 181 9.96 -15.56 -7.58
C GLN A 181 9.12 -14.28 -7.47
N LEU A 182 8.04 -14.33 -6.68
CA LEU A 182 7.26 -13.13 -6.38
C LEU A 182 8.07 -12.18 -5.49
N PRO A 183 8.05 -10.86 -5.77
CA PRO A 183 8.71 -9.89 -4.93
C PRO A 183 8.07 -9.85 -3.53
N GLU A 184 8.86 -9.46 -2.53
CA GLU A 184 8.32 -9.14 -1.21
C GLU A 184 7.30 -7.99 -1.31
N PRO A 185 6.25 -8.00 -0.47
CA PRO A 185 5.25 -6.95 -0.47
C PRO A 185 5.87 -5.56 -0.24
N ASP A 186 5.46 -4.60 -1.05
CA ASP A 186 5.81 -3.20 -0.90
C ASP A 186 5.42 -2.66 0.50
N TYR A 187 6.03 -1.55 0.92
CA TYR A 187 5.66 -0.89 2.17
C TYR A 187 4.17 -0.61 2.26
N SER A 188 3.54 -0.09 1.21
CA SER A 188 2.11 0.22 1.20
C SER A 188 1.26 -0.99 1.61
N VAL A 189 1.63 -2.19 1.15
CA VAL A 189 0.98 -3.45 1.51
C VAL A 189 1.30 -3.87 2.94
N ARG A 190 2.55 -3.70 3.40
CA ARG A 190 2.95 -4.00 4.79
C ARG A 190 2.24 -3.07 5.77
N GLN A 191 2.15 -1.79 5.46
CA GLN A 191 1.47 -0.77 6.25
C GLN A 191 -0.04 -1.00 6.27
N LEU A 192 -0.66 -1.33 5.13
CA LEU A 192 -2.06 -1.73 5.07
C LEU A 192 -2.35 -2.95 5.97
N LYS A 193 -1.46 -3.95 6.00
CA LYS A 193 -1.59 -5.10 6.90
C LYS A 193 -1.47 -4.72 8.37
N LYS A 194 -0.59 -3.78 8.73
CA LYS A 194 -0.47 -3.26 10.10
C LYS A 194 -1.75 -2.54 10.54
N GLU A 195 -2.30 -1.68 9.68
CA GLU A 195 -3.54 -0.95 9.94
C GLU A 195 -4.76 -1.87 10.06
N GLN A 196 -4.87 -2.87 9.19
CA GLN A 196 -5.91 -3.89 9.30
C GLN A 196 -5.79 -4.68 10.60
N ALA A 197 -4.57 -5.03 11.02
CA ALA A 197 -4.35 -5.70 12.30
C ALA A 197 -4.74 -4.79 13.48
N ALA A 198 -4.36 -3.51 13.45
CA ALA A 198 -4.75 -2.52 14.47
C ALA A 198 -6.28 -2.41 14.59
N MET A 199 -6.99 -2.30 13.46
CA MET A 199 -8.44 -2.21 13.46
C MET A 199 -9.11 -3.48 14.00
N ARG A 200 -8.56 -4.67 13.68
CA ARG A 200 -9.04 -5.94 14.25
C ARG A 200 -8.84 -6.00 15.76
N VAL A 201 -7.71 -5.51 16.27
CA VAL A 201 -7.47 -5.40 17.72
C VAL A 201 -8.51 -4.49 18.37
N CYS A 202 -8.75 -3.30 17.82
CA CYS A 202 -9.77 -2.38 18.33
C CYS A 202 -11.16 -3.02 18.39
N ARG A 203 -11.57 -3.71 17.31
CA ARG A 203 -12.84 -4.44 17.28
C ARG A 203 -12.90 -5.53 18.34
N GLY A 204 -11.87 -6.36 18.41
CA GLY A 204 -11.79 -7.46 19.38
C GLY A 204 -11.80 -6.97 20.83
N LEU A 205 -11.16 -5.84 21.15
CA LEU A 205 -11.19 -5.25 22.49
C LEU A 205 -12.60 -4.80 22.88
N VAL A 206 -13.36 -4.23 21.94
CA VAL A 206 -14.76 -3.86 22.17
C VAL A 206 -15.62 -5.10 22.39
N GLU A 207 -15.43 -6.15 21.59
CA GLU A 207 -16.14 -7.42 21.72
C GLU A 207 -15.82 -8.10 23.06
N ALA A 208 -14.55 -8.18 23.46
CA ALA A 208 -14.11 -8.73 24.74
C ALA A 208 -14.71 -7.96 25.92
N TYR A 209 -14.75 -6.62 25.84
CA TYR A 209 -15.40 -5.79 26.86
C TYR A 209 -16.89 -6.10 26.97
N GLN A 210 -17.61 -6.16 25.85
CA GLN A 210 -19.05 -6.47 25.82
C GLN A 210 -19.35 -7.86 26.37
N GLN A 211 -18.51 -8.85 26.03
CA GLN A 211 -18.63 -10.20 26.54
C GLN A 211 -18.37 -10.26 28.06
N GLY A 212 -17.35 -9.55 28.52
CA GLY A 212 -17.05 -9.44 29.95
C GLY A 212 -18.17 -8.76 30.75
N GLU A 213 -18.80 -7.72 30.20
CA GLU A 213 -19.98 -7.09 30.79
C GLU A 213 -21.14 -8.09 30.93
N ALA A 214 -21.40 -8.89 29.89
CA ALA A 214 -22.42 -9.95 29.91
C ALA A 214 -22.10 -11.09 30.90
N ASN A 215 -20.82 -11.38 31.13
CA ASN A 215 -20.34 -12.46 31.99
C ASN A 215 -20.11 -12.06 33.46
N GLY A 216 -20.57 -10.86 33.88
CA GLY A 216 -20.49 -10.41 35.28
C GLY A 216 -19.42 -9.35 35.55
N GLY A 217 -18.93 -8.67 34.51
CA GLY A 217 -18.05 -7.50 34.61
C GLY A 217 -16.55 -7.82 34.58
N SER A 218 -16.14 -8.96 34.02
CA SER A 218 -14.73 -9.33 33.87
C SER A 218 -14.44 -9.86 32.47
N ILE A 219 -13.37 -9.36 31.85
CA ILE A 219 -12.86 -9.86 30.56
C ILE A 219 -12.07 -11.14 30.82
N ASP A 220 -12.26 -12.16 29.97
CA ASP A 220 -11.50 -13.41 30.04
C ASP A 220 -10.14 -13.25 29.34
N TRP A 221 -9.08 -13.83 29.92
CA TRP A 221 -7.73 -13.75 29.33
C TRP A 221 -7.66 -14.39 27.93
N GLU A 222 -8.46 -15.42 27.68
CA GLU A 222 -8.54 -16.08 26.37
C GLU A 222 -9.03 -15.12 25.26
N ASP A 223 -9.84 -14.11 25.60
CA ASP A 223 -10.27 -13.08 24.65
C ASP A 223 -9.10 -12.15 24.29
N LEU A 224 -8.24 -11.83 25.26
CA LEU A 224 -7.07 -10.99 25.04
C LEU A 224 -5.94 -11.74 24.32
N ASP A 225 -5.71 -13.00 24.66
CA ASP A 225 -4.67 -13.85 24.07
C ASP A 225 -4.81 -13.98 22.55
N GLN A 226 -6.04 -13.92 22.04
CA GLN A 226 -6.33 -13.92 20.60
C GLN A 226 -5.97 -12.58 19.92
N LEU A 227 -5.94 -11.48 20.66
CA LEU A 227 -5.65 -10.14 20.14
C LEU A 227 -4.18 -9.78 20.21
N ILE A 228 -3.43 -10.34 21.17
CA ILE A 228 -2.01 -10.03 21.38
C ILE A 228 -1.16 -10.25 20.10
N PRO A 229 -1.28 -11.37 19.36
CA PRO A 229 -0.51 -11.54 18.11
C PRO A 229 -0.85 -10.48 17.06
N LEU A 230 -2.12 -10.07 16.96
CA LEU A 230 -2.56 -9.02 16.05
C LEU A 230 -2.01 -7.65 16.47
N ALA A 231 -1.91 -7.39 17.77
CA ALA A 231 -1.30 -6.18 18.30
C ALA A 231 0.20 -6.11 17.97
N PHE A 232 0.93 -7.20 18.11
CA PHE A 232 2.34 -7.25 17.68
C PHE A 232 2.49 -7.04 16.18
N GLN A 233 1.62 -7.67 15.38
CA GLN A 233 1.60 -7.45 13.94
C GLN A 233 1.34 -5.98 13.60
N ALA A 234 0.39 -5.33 14.27
CA ALA A 234 0.07 -3.91 14.09
C ALA A 234 1.27 -3.00 14.41
N LEU A 235 2.03 -3.35 15.46
CA LEU A 235 3.25 -2.63 15.86
C LEU A 235 4.48 -2.95 14.98
N GLY A 236 4.34 -3.84 13.99
CA GLY A 236 5.47 -4.28 13.17
C GLY A 236 6.52 -5.08 13.95
N LYS A 237 6.16 -5.64 15.11
CA LYS A 237 7.08 -6.41 15.95
C LYS A 237 7.03 -7.90 15.59
N PRO A 238 8.18 -8.61 15.57
CA PRO A 238 8.18 -10.05 15.34
C PRO A 238 7.47 -10.77 16.50
N VAL A 239 6.63 -11.74 16.16
CA VAL A 239 5.84 -12.55 17.11
C VAL A 239 6.71 -13.38 18.09
N LEU A 240 8.03 -13.42 17.89
CA LEU A 240 8.98 -14.23 18.66
C LEU A 240 9.30 -13.69 20.08
N GLU A 241 8.81 -12.53 20.48
CA GLU A 241 8.98 -12.02 21.86
C GLU A 241 7.99 -12.61 22.89
N ILE A 242 7.13 -13.57 22.50
CA ILE A 242 6.07 -14.12 23.36
C ILE A 242 6.56 -15.28 24.27
N GLN A 243 7.84 -15.63 24.22
CA GLN A 243 8.42 -16.65 25.11
C GLN A 243 9.59 -16.09 25.93
N SER A 244 9.30 -15.35 27.00
CA SER A 244 10.22 -15.13 28.13
C SER A 244 9.44 -14.85 29.41
#